data_AF-A0A4U7F1G4-F1
#
_entry.id   AF-A0A4U7F1G4-F1
#
_cell.length_a   1.000
_cell.length_b   1.000
_cell.length_c   1.000
_cell.angle_alpha   90.00
_cell.angle_beta   90.00
_cell.angle_gamma   90.00
#
_symmetry.space_group_name_H-M   'P 1'
#
loop_
_entity.id
_entity.type
_entity.pdbx_description
1 polymer ?
#
loop_
_entity_poly.entity_id
_entity_poly.type
_entity_poly.pdbx_seq_one_letter_code
_entity_poly.pdbx_strand_id
1 'polypeptide(L)'
;MPDTKSGREKQARKAERRRARQDIAEARERADETEPPDDAPTACYRRGCDEPAAFSVTERYLEDTGKGAVESTALLCVDHTVAEGPANLDRAYDEYLFEIEPIPGVDVEDVA
;
A
#
# COMPACT_ATOMS: atom_id res chain seq x y z
N MET A 1 23.91 3.97 -56.44
CA MET A 1 24.03 4.79 -55.21
C MET A 1 24.05 3.83 -54.03
N PRO A 2 25.21 3.55 -53.42
CA PRO A 2 25.31 2.48 -52.43
C PRO A 2 25.06 3.03 -51.02
N ASP A 3 24.22 2.33 -50.25
CA ASP A 3 24.10 2.53 -48.82
C ASP A 3 25.48 2.40 -48.16
N THR A 4 26.01 3.52 -47.69
CA THR A 4 27.26 3.50 -46.94
C THR A 4 27.02 2.77 -45.62
N LYS A 5 28.04 2.03 -45.15
CA LYS A 5 28.01 1.35 -43.84
C LYS A 5 27.53 2.30 -42.72
N SER A 6 27.99 3.54 -42.77
CA SER A 6 27.60 4.62 -41.86
C SER A 6 26.10 4.97 -41.91
N GLY A 7 25.46 4.89 -43.08
CA GLY A 7 24.01 5.07 -43.23
C GLY A 7 23.20 4.00 -42.52
N ARG A 8 23.63 2.73 -42.61
CA ARG A 8 22.99 1.58 -41.94
C ARG A 8 23.09 1.68 -40.42
N GLU A 9 24.26 2.07 -39.90
CA GLU A 9 24.50 2.27 -38.47
C GLU A 9 23.65 3.43 -37.90
N LYS A 10 23.53 4.53 -38.65
CA LYS A 10 22.67 5.65 -38.27
C LYS A 10 21.19 5.27 -38.23
N GLN A 11 20.74 4.43 -39.17
CA GLN A 11 19.37 3.91 -39.19
C GLN A 11 19.10 2.99 -38.00
N ALA A 12 20.04 2.10 -37.66
CA ALA A 12 19.94 1.22 -36.50
C ALA A 12 19.80 2.03 -35.20
N ARG A 13 20.69 3.01 -34.99
CA ARG A 13 20.67 3.87 -33.79
C ARG A 13 19.37 4.68 -33.68
N LYS A 14 18.82 5.12 -34.82
CA LYS A 14 17.54 5.84 -34.86
C LYS A 14 16.35 4.92 -34.52
N ALA A 15 16.39 3.66 -34.96
CA ALA A 15 15.38 2.66 -34.66
C ALA A 15 15.40 2.28 -33.17
N GLU A 16 16.58 2.06 -32.59
CA GLU A 16 16.72 1.77 -31.15
C GLU A 16 16.20 2.93 -30.29
N ARG A 17 16.55 4.17 -30.65
CA ARG A 17 16.05 5.35 -29.93
C ARG A 17 14.53 5.50 -30.03
N ARG A 18 13.90 5.01 -31.11
CA ARG A 18 12.45 5.02 -31.25
C ARG A 18 11.81 3.97 -30.35
N ARG A 19 12.35 2.75 -30.31
CA ARG A 19 11.87 1.66 -29.44
C ARG A 19 11.93 2.07 -27.98
N ALA A 20 13.10 2.52 -27.51
CA ALA A 20 13.27 2.96 -26.11
C ALA A 20 12.28 4.07 -25.70
N ARG A 21 11.90 4.97 -26.62
CA ARG A 21 10.89 6.00 -26.33
C ARG A 21 9.48 5.42 -26.21
N GLN A 22 9.16 4.39 -26.99
CA GLN A 22 7.88 3.69 -26.93
C GLN A 22 7.79 2.88 -25.64
N ASP A 23 8.84 2.13 -25.29
CA ASP A 23 8.92 1.40 -24.02
C ASP A 23 8.71 2.33 -22.81
N ILE A 24 9.34 3.50 -22.80
CA ILE A 24 9.17 4.49 -21.71
C ILE A 24 7.76 5.08 -21.71
N ALA A 25 7.17 5.33 -22.88
CA ALA A 25 5.82 5.88 -22.99
C ALA A 25 4.77 4.85 -22.51
N GLU A 26 4.91 3.59 -22.91
CA GLU A 26 4.02 2.50 -22.50
C GLU A 26 4.17 2.18 -21.00
N ALA A 27 5.39 2.21 -20.47
CA ALA A 27 5.62 2.08 -19.03
C ALA A 27 4.94 3.19 -18.23
N ARG A 28 4.92 4.42 -18.76
CA ARG A 28 4.21 5.55 -18.15
C ARG A 28 2.70 5.42 -18.27
N GLU A 29 2.19 5.02 -19.43
CA GLU A 29 0.75 4.84 -19.66
C GLU A 29 0.17 3.80 -18.70
N ARG A 30 0.86 2.67 -18.50
CA ARG A 30 0.48 1.65 -17.51
C ARG A 30 0.53 2.13 -16.07
N ALA A 31 1.48 3.01 -15.74
CA ALA A 31 1.59 3.58 -14.40
C ALA A 31 0.55 4.69 -14.15
N ASP A 32 -0.03 5.26 -15.20
CA ASP A 32 -1.08 6.28 -15.15
C ASP A 32 -2.50 5.66 -15.19
N GLU A 33 -2.60 4.33 -15.38
CA GLU A 33 -3.83 3.59 -15.15
C GLU A 33 -4.22 3.79 -13.67
N THR A 34 -5.28 4.57 -13.46
CA THR A 34 -5.82 4.85 -12.12
C THR A 34 -6.16 3.51 -11.47
N GLU A 35 -5.52 3.22 -10.33
CA GLU A 35 -5.87 2.06 -9.51
C GLU A 35 -7.39 2.10 -9.25
N PRO A 36 -8.11 0.99 -9.43
CA PRO A 36 -9.54 0.96 -9.16
C PRO A 36 -9.78 1.44 -7.72
N PRO A 37 -10.84 2.23 -7.46
CA PRO A 37 -11.12 2.68 -6.11
C PRO A 37 -11.25 1.45 -5.19
N ASP A 38 -10.50 1.44 -4.09
CA ASP A 38 -10.66 0.46 -3.03
C ASP A 38 -12.07 0.65 -2.44
N ASP A 39 -13.01 -0.20 -2.85
CA ASP A 39 -14.42 -0.21 -2.47
C ASP A 39 -14.61 -0.77 -1.04
N ALA A 40 -13.78 -0.33 -0.09
CA ALA A 40 -13.68 -0.96 1.22
C ALA A 40 -14.49 -0.22 2.30
N PRO A 41 -15.55 -0.86 2.81
CA PRO A 41 -15.71 -1.02 4.24
C PRO A 41 -15.47 -2.49 4.57
N THR A 42 -14.22 -2.84 4.84
CA THR A 42 -13.91 -4.07 5.56
C THR A 42 -14.57 -3.94 6.93
N ALA A 43 -15.56 -4.79 7.21
CA ALA A 43 -16.26 -4.75 8.49
C ALA A 43 -15.27 -4.78 9.67
N CYS A 44 -15.67 -4.18 10.78
CA CYS A 44 -14.87 -4.18 12.00
C CYS A 44 -14.42 -5.60 12.34
N TYR A 45 -13.13 -5.76 12.62
CA TYR A 45 -12.54 -7.07 12.94
C TYR A 45 -13.05 -7.65 14.26
N ARG A 46 -13.66 -6.83 15.14
CA ARG A 46 -14.18 -7.31 16.42
C ARG A 46 -15.35 -8.28 16.20
N ARG A 47 -15.29 -9.41 16.91
CA ARG A 47 -16.31 -10.47 16.80
C ARG A 47 -17.69 -9.93 17.15
N GLY A 48 -18.64 -10.08 16.22
CA GLY A 48 -20.02 -9.64 16.41
C GLY A 48 -20.25 -8.15 16.18
N CYS A 49 -19.30 -7.45 15.57
CA CYS A 49 -19.47 -6.10 15.08
C CYS A 49 -19.54 -6.14 13.55
N ASP A 50 -20.65 -5.68 13.00
CA ASP A 50 -20.87 -5.58 11.55
C ASP A 50 -20.72 -4.13 11.04
N GLU A 51 -20.28 -3.22 11.92
CA GLU A 51 -20.04 -1.82 11.57
C GLU A 51 -18.86 -1.70 10.60
N PRO A 52 -18.88 -0.70 9.69
CA PRO A 52 -17.76 -0.45 8.80
C PRO A 52 -16.51 -0.07 9.60
N ALA A 53 -15.35 -0.62 9.22
CA ALA A 53 -14.10 -0.11 9.76
C ALA A 53 -13.84 1.31 9.26
N ALA A 54 -13.38 2.16 10.16
CA ALA A 54 -12.96 3.53 9.87
C ALA A 54 -11.44 3.71 10.02
N PHE A 55 -10.78 2.83 10.76
CA PHE A 55 -9.35 2.91 11.05
C PHE A 55 -8.64 1.58 10.81
N SER A 56 -7.40 1.68 10.37
CA SER A 56 -6.40 0.61 10.43
C SER A 56 -5.53 0.82 11.66
N VAL A 57 -5.51 -0.15 12.56
CA VAL A 57 -4.72 -0.12 13.79
C VAL A 57 -3.60 -1.15 13.69
N THR A 58 -2.35 -0.68 13.72
CA THR A 58 -1.15 -1.50 13.59
C THR A 58 -0.33 -1.46 14.88
N GLU A 59 0.03 -2.64 15.40
CA GLU A 59 0.95 -2.79 16.53
C GLU A 59 2.19 -3.58 16.11
N ARG A 60 3.38 -2.99 16.35
CA ARG A 60 4.69 -3.62 16.12
C ARG A 60 5.34 -3.99 17.45
N TYR A 61 5.65 -5.27 17.65
CA TYR A 61 6.16 -5.80 18.92
C TYR A 61 7.08 -7.01 18.73
N LEU A 62 7.84 -7.40 19.75
CA LEU A 62 8.66 -8.62 19.70
C LEU A 62 7.80 -9.87 19.89
N GLU A 63 7.94 -10.85 19.01
CA GLU A 63 7.26 -12.13 19.19
C GLU A 63 7.88 -12.95 20.34
N ASP A 64 7.02 -13.65 21.10
CA ASP A 64 7.42 -14.51 22.23
C ASP A 64 8.37 -15.65 21.82
N THR A 65 8.27 -16.09 20.55
CA THR A 65 9.09 -17.17 20.01
C THR A 65 10.53 -16.77 19.72
N GLY A 66 10.90 -15.51 19.94
CA GLY A 66 12.25 -14.99 19.73
C GLY A 66 12.66 -14.84 18.26
N LYS A 67 11.68 -14.88 17.34
CA LYS A 67 11.91 -14.76 15.89
C LYS A 67 12.13 -13.33 15.41
N GLY A 68 11.94 -12.34 16.28
CA GLY A 68 12.13 -10.93 15.99
C GLY A 68 10.85 -10.13 16.17
N ALA A 69 10.87 -8.90 15.62
CA ALA A 69 9.71 -8.03 15.62
C ALA A 69 8.67 -8.49 14.59
N VAL A 70 7.40 -8.37 14.96
CA VAL A 70 6.25 -8.63 14.11
C VAL A 70 5.31 -7.42 14.13
N GLU A 71 4.51 -7.31 13.08
CA GLU A 71 3.47 -6.29 12.92
C GLU A 71 2.12 -6.99 12.85
N SER A 72 1.15 -6.49 13.60
CA SER A 72 -0.22 -6.96 13.59
C SER A 72 -1.15 -5.80 13.28
N THR A 73 -1.95 -5.94 12.23
CA THR A 73 -2.88 -4.90 11.76
C THR A 73 -4.33 -5.38 11.86
N ALA A 74 -5.22 -4.54 12.39
CA ALA A 74 -6.65 -4.80 12.49
C ALA A 74 -7.46 -3.58 12.01
N LEU A 75 -8.57 -3.85 11.31
CA LEU A 75 -9.48 -2.81 10.80
C LEU A 75 -10.65 -2.67 11.78
N LEU A 76 -10.89 -1.46 12.29
CA LEU A 76 -11.80 -1.22 13.41
C LEU A 76 -12.72 -0.03 13.15
N CYS A 77 -13.97 -0.11 13.66
CA CYS A 77 -14.87 1.03 13.73
C CYS A 77 -14.40 2.02 14.81
N VAL A 78 -14.96 3.23 14.80
CA VAL A 78 -14.59 4.32 15.73
C VAL A 78 -14.63 3.86 17.19
N ASP A 79 -15.73 3.22 17.62
CA ASP A 79 -15.92 2.79 19.00
C ASP A 79 -14.87 1.76 19.44
N HIS A 80 -14.59 0.78 18.58
CA HIS A 80 -13.59 -0.23 18.87
C HIS A 80 -12.16 0.30 18.81
N THR A 81 -11.87 1.27 17.94
CA THR A 81 -10.58 1.96 17.93
C THR A 81 -10.36 2.75 19.22
N VAL A 82 -11.38 3.42 19.76
CA VAL A 82 -11.30 4.13 21.04
C VAL A 82 -11.11 3.17 22.23
N ALA A 83 -11.74 2.00 22.17
CA ALA A 83 -11.62 0.98 23.20
C ALA A 83 -10.32 0.16 23.10
N GLU A 84 -9.67 0.15 21.93
CA GLU A 84 -8.39 -0.52 21.74
C GLU A 84 -7.25 0.23 22.42
N GLY A 85 -6.27 -0.55 22.87
CA GLY A 85 -5.03 -0.05 23.39
C GLY A 85 -3.89 -1.00 23.04
N PRO A 86 -2.64 -0.55 23.25
CA PRO A 86 -1.47 -1.38 23.01
C PRO A 86 -1.52 -2.67 23.85
N ALA A 87 -1.62 -3.82 23.20
CA ALA A 87 -1.82 -5.11 23.86
C ALA A 87 -0.51 -5.79 24.25
N ASN A 88 0.60 -5.43 23.60
CA ASN A 88 1.90 -6.08 23.74
C ASN A 88 2.96 -5.15 24.35
N LEU A 89 2.57 -4.25 25.27
CA LEU A 89 3.50 -3.34 25.96
C LEU A 89 4.60 -4.06 26.74
N ASP A 90 4.34 -5.27 27.22
CA ASP A 90 5.32 -6.13 27.88
C ASP A 90 6.42 -6.64 26.91
N ARG A 91 6.15 -6.57 25.60
CA ARG A 91 7.07 -6.94 24.52
C ARG A 91 7.54 -5.72 23.71
N ALA A 92 7.43 -4.53 24.31
CA ALA A 92 7.95 -3.31 23.72
C ALA A 92 9.49 -3.35 23.61
N TYR A 93 9.99 -2.77 22.54
CA TYR A 93 11.40 -2.63 22.23
C TYR A 93 11.64 -1.26 21.59
N ASP A 94 12.87 -0.97 21.17
CA ASP A 94 13.25 0.37 20.71
C ASP A 94 12.44 0.89 19.50
N GLU A 95 11.87 -0.01 18.68
CA GLU A 95 10.99 0.36 17.56
C GLU A 95 9.54 -0.09 17.78
N TYR A 96 9.12 -0.29 19.03
CA TYR A 96 7.72 -0.56 19.34
C TYR A 96 6.84 0.61 18.87
N LEU A 97 5.74 0.27 18.20
CA LEU A 97 4.84 1.24 17.60
C LEU A 97 3.40 0.74 17.71
N PHE A 98 2.52 1.65 18.11
CA PHE A 98 1.07 1.47 18.04
C PHE A 98 0.53 2.66 17.25
N GLU A 99 0.10 2.39 16.03
CA GLU A 99 -0.31 3.40 15.05
C GLU A 99 -1.76 3.19 14.65
N ILE A 100 -2.47 4.29 14.49
CA ILE A 100 -3.86 4.33 14.07
C ILE A 100 -3.93 5.24 12.84
N GLU A 101 -4.32 4.67 11.71
CA GLU A 101 -4.48 5.39 10.45
C GLU A 101 -5.95 5.37 10.01
N PRO A 102 -6.54 6.52 9.58
CA PRO A 102 -7.86 6.52 9.00
C PRO A 102 -7.88 5.81 7.65
N ILE A 103 -8.92 5.04 7.38
CA ILE A 103 -9.10 4.35 6.09
C ILE A 103 -9.58 5.38 5.06
N PRO A 104 -8.86 5.59 3.94
CA PRO A 104 -9.27 6.55 2.93
C PRO A 104 -10.60 6.13 2.29
N GLY A 105 -11.51 7.09 2.11
CA GLY A 105 -12.83 6.83 1.51
C GLY A 105 -13.91 6.41 2.51
N VAL A 106 -13.60 6.32 3.81
CA VAL A 106 -14.59 6.11 4.88
C VAL A 106 -14.89 7.43 5.55
N ASP A 107 -16.10 7.97 5.32
CA ASP A 107 -16.60 9.14 6.03
C ASP A 107 -17.08 8.70 7.42
N VAL A 108 -16.30 9.04 8.46
CA VAL A 108 -16.63 8.80 9.88
C VAL A 108 -17.93 9.47 10.33
N GLU A 109 -18.50 10.38 9.54
CA GLU A 109 -19.79 11.04 9.79
C GLU A 109 -21.00 10.17 9.37
N ASP A 110 -20.83 9.17 8.52
CA ASP A 110 -21.90 8.26 8.05
C ASP A 110 -22.07 7.02 8.96
N VAL A 111 -21.24 6.90 10.00
CA VAL A 111 -21.19 5.73 10.92
C VAL A 111 -21.76 6.06 12.32
N ALA A 112 -22.26 7.28 12.54
CA ALA A 112 -22.74 7.79 13.84
C ALA A 112 -24.27 7.75 14.02
#